data_AF-L8WC38-F1
#
_entry.id   AF-L8WC38-F1
#
_cell.length_a   1.000
_cell.length_b   1.000
_cell.length_c   1.000
_cell.angle_alpha   90.00
_cell.angle_beta   90.00
_cell.angle_gamma   90.00
#
_symmetry.space_group_name_H-M   'P 1'
#
loop_
_entity.id
_entity.type
_entity.pdbx_description
1 polymer ?
#
loop_
_entity_poly.entity_id
_entity_poly.type
_entity_poly.pdbx_seq_one_letter_code
_entity_poly.pdbx_strand_id
1 'polypeptide(L)'
;MVRRVIHQVREEYLANTGGADPSLQRPAAMTRANTMSTPDGSALSLANFVLLGRPKVTTRPTREVEASIGEVDRRSMATKPALIDAVKEIVDEMEGVFEGIAKNAKNHIHADEIVLTIGYSRTVEEFLKAAAHDKKFTVIVAETAPSYIPFPHPFHTII
;
A
#
# COMPACT_ATOMS: atom_id res chain seq x y z
N MET A 1 40.53 -11.86 3.33
CA MET A 1 39.61 -13.02 3.27
C MET A 1 38.24 -12.65 2.68
N VAL A 2 37.60 -11.55 3.09
CA VAL A 2 36.26 -11.12 2.61
C VAL A 2 36.18 -10.83 1.11
N ARG A 3 37.25 -10.30 0.50
CA ARG A 3 37.30 -10.03 -0.96
C ARG A 3 37.18 -11.29 -1.83
N ARG A 4 37.53 -12.46 -1.28
CA ARG A 4 37.38 -13.76 -1.96
C ARG A 4 35.93 -14.25 -1.94
N VAL A 5 35.22 -14.03 -0.83
CA VAL A 5 33.84 -14.49 -0.64
C VAL A 5 32.88 -13.78 -1.58
N ILE A 6 32.99 -12.45 -1.71
CA ILE A 6 32.14 -11.69 -2.65
C ILE A 6 32.41 -12.10 -4.11
N HIS A 7 33.68 -12.35 -4.44
CA HIS A 7 34.04 -12.84 -5.78
C HIS A 7 33.44 -14.23 -6.06
N GLN A 8 33.48 -15.12 -5.08
CA GLN A 8 32.99 -16.49 -5.23
C GLN A 8 31.46 -16.55 -5.31
N VAL A 9 30.76 -15.74 -4.52
CA VAL A 9 29.30 -15.57 -4.64
C VAL A 9 28.91 -15.00 -6.00
N ARG A 10 29.70 -14.06 -6.54
CA ARG A 10 29.44 -13.48 -7.87
C ARG A 10 29.65 -14.49 -8.99
N GLU A 11 30.67 -15.33 -8.92
CA GLU A 11 30.91 -16.36 -9.94
C GLU A 11 29.83 -17.45 -9.94
N GLU A 12 29.39 -17.90 -8.76
CA GLU A 12 28.26 -18.84 -8.61
C GLU A 12 26.95 -18.24 -9.16
N TYR A 13 26.69 -16.96 -8.90
CA TYR A 13 25.50 -16.27 -9.43
C TYR A 13 25.53 -16.16 -10.96
N LEU A 14 26.68 -15.83 -11.55
CA LEU A 14 26.83 -15.73 -13.00
C LEU A 14 26.74 -17.10 -13.69
N ALA A 15 27.28 -18.16 -13.07
CA ALA A 15 27.19 -19.52 -13.56
C ALA A 15 25.73 -20.02 -13.59
N ASN A 16 24.94 -19.69 -12.56
CA ASN A 16 23.53 -20.11 -12.48
C ASN A 16 22.58 -19.24 -13.31
N THR A 17 22.91 -17.97 -13.53
CA THR A 17 22.02 -17.00 -14.22
C THR A 17 22.40 -16.78 -15.69
N GLY A 18 23.45 -17.46 -16.18
CA GLY A 18 23.83 -17.44 -17.61
C GLY A 18 24.13 -16.05 -18.17
N GLY A 19 24.55 -15.10 -17.33
CA GLY A 19 24.85 -13.73 -17.74
C GLY A 19 23.63 -12.85 -18.07
N ALA A 20 22.41 -13.21 -17.65
CA ALA A 20 21.25 -12.35 -17.78
C ALA A 20 21.23 -11.27 -16.68
N ASP A 21 21.48 -10.02 -17.08
CA ASP A 21 21.28 -8.84 -16.24
C ASP A 21 19.78 -8.65 -15.93
N PRO A 22 19.35 -8.67 -14.65
CA PRO A 22 17.94 -8.52 -14.28
C PRO A 22 17.36 -7.14 -14.58
N SER A 23 18.17 -6.15 -14.99
CA SER A 23 17.69 -4.79 -15.31
C SER A 23 17.06 -4.63 -16.70
N LEU A 24 17.14 -5.65 -17.58
CA LEU A 24 16.61 -5.57 -18.96
C LEU A 24 15.44 -6.52 -19.28
N GLN A 25 14.87 -7.19 -18.28
CA GLN A 25 13.69 -8.05 -18.50
C GLN A 25 12.40 -7.21 -18.60
N ARG A 26 12.13 -6.67 -19.80
CA ARG A 26 10.75 -6.36 -20.22
C ARG A 26 9.97 -7.68 -20.29
N PRO A 27 8.77 -7.81 -19.72
CA PRO A 27 8.00 -9.05 -19.81
C PRO A 27 7.52 -9.23 -21.26
N ALA A 28 8.09 -10.22 -21.95
CA ALA A 28 7.56 -10.77 -23.18
C ALA A 28 6.22 -11.47 -22.88
N ALA A 29 5.24 -11.23 -23.74
CA ALA A 29 3.88 -11.70 -23.64
C ALA A 29 3.79 -13.22 -23.41
N MET A 30 3.09 -13.62 -22.35
CA MET A 30 2.64 -15.00 -22.16
C MET A 30 1.12 -15.02 -22.28
N THR A 31 0.65 -15.23 -23.50
CA THR A 31 -0.74 -15.58 -23.81
C THR A 31 -1.07 -16.90 -23.12
N ARG A 32 -1.89 -16.86 -22.06
CA ARG A 32 -2.62 -18.03 -21.57
C ARG A 32 -4.11 -17.76 -21.72
N ALA A 33 -4.73 -18.52 -22.62
CA ALA A 33 -6.16 -18.57 -22.83
C ALA A 33 -6.86 -19.07 -21.56
N ASN A 34 -7.88 -18.33 -21.13
CA ASN A 34 -8.83 -18.72 -20.09
C ASN A 34 -9.98 -19.51 -20.72
N THR A 35 -10.22 -20.73 -20.26
CA THR A 35 -11.50 -21.43 -20.40
C THR A 35 -12.08 -21.65 -19.02
N MET A 36 -13.21 -20.95 -18.76
CA MET A 36 -14.39 -21.31 -17.94
C MET A 36 -14.15 -21.95 -16.56
N SER A 37 -14.81 -21.58 -15.46
CA SER A 37 -16.12 -20.96 -15.28
C SER A 37 -16.39 -20.98 -13.77
N THR A 38 -16.84 -19.87 -13.18
CA THR A 38 -17.88 -19.90 -12.15
C THR A 38 -18.61 -18.55 -12.13
N PRO A 39 -19.92 -18.57 -11.91
CA PRO A 39 -20.76 -17.39 -11.87
C PRO A 39 -20.65 -16.76 -10.49
N ASP A 40 -20.60 -15.43 -10.43
CA ASP A 40 -21.42 -14.64 -9.52
C ASP A 40 -21.05 -13.15 -9.66
N GLY A 41 -22.09 -12.33 -9.83
CA GLY A 41 -22.06 -10.91 -9.50
C GLY A 41 -21.00 -10.04 -10.18
N SER A 42 -21.30 -9.55 -11.37
CA SER A 42 -21.11 -8.12 -11.69
C SER A 42 -21.60 -7.83 -13.11
N ALA A 43 -22.82 -7.31 -13.20
CA ALA A 43 -23.47 -6.88 -14.44
C ALA A 43 -22.83 -5.62 -15.06
N LEU A 44 -21.53 -5.39 -14.87
CA LEU A 44 -20.84 -4.15 -15.27
C LEU A 44 -19.44 -4.44 -15.82
N SER A 45 -19.34 -5.28 -16.84
CA SER A 45 -18.11 -5.41 -17.62
C SER A 45 -18.14 -4.47 -18.84
N LEU A 46 -17.15 -3.58 -18.94
CA LEU A 46 -16.94 -2.66 -20.07
C LEU A 46 -16.89 -3.38 -21.42
N ALA A 47 -16.54 -4.67 -21.44
CA ALA A 47 -16.55 -5.52 -22.63
C ALA A 47 -17.97 -5.67 -23.24
N ASN A 48 -19.02 -5.69 -22.41
CA ASN A 48 -20.40 -5.74 -22.89
C ASN A 48 -20.86 -4.40 -23.49
N PHE A 49 -20.22 -3.29 -23.13
CA PHE A 49 -20.59 -1.95 -23.62
C PHE A 49 -20.06 -1.67 -25.03
N VAL A 50 -18.88 -2.22 -25.37
CA VAL A 50 -18.24 -2.05 -26.69
C VAL A 50 -18.83 -3.01 -27.72
N LEU A 51 -19.25 -4.21 -27.33
CA LEU A 51 -19.79 -5.23 -28.24
C LEU A 51 -21.27 -5.01 -28.61
N LEU A 52 -22.06 -4.30 -27.78
CA LEU A 52 -23.47 -3.99 -28.05
C LEU A 52 -23.67 -2.69 -28.84
N GLY A 53 -22.76 -2.36 -29.76
CA GLY A 53 -22.76 -1.16 -30.62
C GLY A 53 -23.97 -0.97 -31.54
N ARG A 54 -25.20 -0.92 -31.01
CA ARG A 54 -26.42 -0.47 -31.67
C ARG A 54 -27.33 0.26 -30.66
N PRO A 55 -27.55 1.58 -30.79
CA PRO A 55 -28.64 2.22 -30.08
C PRO A 55 -29.95 1.75 -30.70
N LYS A 56 -30.70 0.90 -29.98
CA LYS A 56 -32.08 0.61 -30.35
C LYS A 56 -32.90 1.84 -29.98
N VAL A 57 -33.16 2.70 -30.97
CA VAL A 57 -34.17 3.76 -30.88
C VAL A 57 -35.52 3.10 -30.70
N THR A 58 -35.89 2.86 -29.44
CA THR A 58 -37.28 2.63 -29.04
C THR A 58 -37.85 3.99 -28.71
N THR A 59 -38.76 4.46 -29.58
CA THR A 59 -39.64 5.59 -29.35
C THR A 59 -40.37 5.42 -28.01
N ARG A 60 -39.93 6.16 -26.98
CA ARG A 60 -40.74 6.42 -25.79
C ARG A 60 -41.70 7.56 -26.13
N PRO A 61 -42.99 7.48 -25.78
CA PRO A 61 -43.90 8.59 -25.97
C PRO A 61 -43.39 9.78 -25.17
N THR A 62 -43.44 10.96 -25.79
CA THR A 62 -43.05 12.27 -25.29
C THR A 62 -43.50 12.45 -23.83
N ARG A 63 -42.59 12.18 -22.89
CA ARG A 63 -42.65 12.74 -21.55
C ARG A 63 -41.67 13.89 -21.54
N GLU A 64 -42.25 15.06 -21.46
CA GLU A 64 -41.67 16.39 -21.28
C GLU A 64 -40.25 16.32 -20.72
N VAL A 65 -39.31 16.81 -21.53
CA VAL A 65 -37.92 17.05 -21.14
C VAL A 65 -37.91 18.33 -20.32
N GLU A 66 -38.51 18.27 -19.13
CA GLU A 66 -38.33 19.23 -18.04
C GLU A 66 -37.92 18.47 -16.77
N ALA A 67 -37.01 17.50 -16.92
CA ALA A 67 -36.25 17.00 -15.78
C ALA A 67 -35.36 18.15 -15.29
N SER A 68 -35.89 18.85 -14.28
CA SER A 68 -35.34 20.06 -13.70
C SER A 68 -33.84 19.94 -13.41
N ILE A 69 -33.08 20.91 -13.93
CA ILE A 69 -31.66 21.13 -13.60
C ILE A 69 -31.43 21.17 -12.07
N GLY A 70 -32.46 21.51 -11.30
CA GLY A 70 -32.43 21.55 -9.83
C GLY A 70 -32.50 20.20 -9.09
N GLU A 71 -32.81 19.08 -9.73
CA GLU A 71 -32.84 17.77 -9.06
C GLU A 71 -31.45 17.10 -9.01
N VAL A 72 -30.66 17.24 -10.08
CA VAL A 72 -29.24 16.84 -10.12
C VAL A 72 -28.44 17.68 -9.13
N ASP A 73 -28.74 18.98 -9.05
CA ASP A 73 -28.06 19.89 -8.12
C ASP A 73 -28.40 19.55 -6.66
N ARG A 74 -29.67 19.27 -6.33
CA ARG A 74 -30.08 18.80 -5.00
C ARG A 74 -29.43 17.48 -4.59
N ARG A 75 -29.31 16.52 -5.51
CA ARG A 75 -28.60 15.25 -5.24
C ARG A 75 -27.11 15.50 -5.00
N SER A 76 -26.48 16.37 -5.80
CA SER A 76 -25.07 16.75 -5.64
C SER A 76 -24.79 17.52 -4.35
N MET A 77 -25.74 18.35 -3.90
CA MET A 77 -25.64 19.11 -2.65
C MET A 77 -25.70 18.21 -1.42
N ALA A 78 -26.40 17.08 -1.48
CA ALA A 78 -26.45 16.11 -0.38
C ALA A 78 -25.21 15.19 -0.33
N THR A 79 -24.59 14.89 -1.47
CA THR A 79 -23.40 14.01 -1.53
C THR A 79 -22.11 14.71 -1.11
N LYS A 80 -21.98 16.02 -1.38
CA LYS A 80 -20.81 16.83 -0.97
C LYS A 80 -20.51 16.77 0.55
N PRO A 81 -21.47 17.04 1.46
CA PRO A 81 -21.20 16.95 2.90
C PRO A 81 -20.88 15.52 3.35
N ALA A 82 -21.61 14.51 2.86
CA ALA A 82 -21.33 13.11 3.16
C ALA A 82 -19.91 12.69 2.72
N LEU A 83 -19.43 13.18 1.57
CA LEU A 83 -18.08 12.91 1.11
C LEU A 83 -17.02 13.61 1.97
N ILE A 84 -17.27 14.86 2.37
CA ILE A 84 -16.37 15.61 3.24
C ILE A 84 -16.25 14.93 4.60
N ASP A 85 -17.37 14.46 5.15
CA ASP A 85 -17.39 13.75 6.43
C ASP A 85 -16.65 12.41 6.34
N ALA A 86 -16.84 11.65 5.26
CA ALA A 86 -16.09 10.40 5.03
C ALA A 86 -14.58 10.63 4.88
N VAL A 87 -14.16 11.72 4.21
CA VAL A 87 -12.73 12.06 4.09
C VAL A 87 -12.15 12.44 5.46
N LYS A 88 -12.89 13.18 6.29
CA LYS A 88 -12.46 13.53 7.65
C LYS A 88 -12.31 12.29 8.52
N GLU A 89 -13.27 11.38 8.48
CA GLU A 89 -13.21 10.11 9.22
C GLU A 89 -11.93 9.33 8.88
N ILE A 90 -11.58 9.24 7.59
CA ILE A 90 -10.34 8.57 7.15
C ILE A 90 -9.09 9.31 7.66
N VAL A 91 -9.08 10.64 7.63
CA VAL A 91 -7.94 11.43 8.14
C VAL A 91 -7.78 11.22 9.65
N ASP A 92 -8.88 11.30 10.41
CA ASP A 92 -8.88 11.10 11.86
C ASP A 92 -8.42 9.66 12.21
N GLU A 93 -8.86 8.65 11.44
CA GLU A 93 -8.38 7.28 11.59
C GLU A 93 -6.87 7.18 11.34
N MET A 94 -6.37 7.78 10.25
CA MET A 94 -4.95 7.78 9.91
C MET A 94 -4.08 8.44 10.99
N GLU A 95 -4.57 9.49 11.64
CA GLU A 95 -3.88 10.13 12.77
C GLU A 95 -3.76 9.19 13.98
N GLY A 96 -4.76 8.32 14.20
CA GLY A 96 -4.79 7.36 15.30
C GLY A 96 -4.03 6.04 15.05
N VAL A 97 -3.59 5.75 13.82
CA VAL A 97 -2.96 4.46 13.47
C VAL A 97 -1.72 4.16 14.31
N PHE A 98 -0.87 5.16 14.58
CA PHE A 98 0.38 4.95 15.30
C PHE A 98 0.14 4.55 16.77
N GLU A 99 -0.80 5.22 17.44
CA GLU A 99 -1.18 4.89 18.83
C GLU A 99 -1.83 3.50 18.90
N GLY A 100 -2.66 3.16 17.91
CA GLY A 100 -3.30 1.83 17.80
C GLY A 100 -2.27 0.70 17.74
N ILE A 101 -1.24 0.85 16.91
CA ILE A 101 -0.15 -0.13 16.78
C ILE A 101 0.71 -0.15 18.06
N ALA A 102 1.05 1.01 18.60
CA ALA A 102 1.92 1.15 19.76
C ALA A 102 1.34 0.48 21.03
N LYS A 103 0.02 0.48 21.21
CA LYS A 103 -0.65 -0.21 22.34
C LYS A 103 -0.35 -1.71 22.40
N ASN A 104 -0.12 -2.35 21.25
CA ASN A 104 0.16 -3.79 21.21
C ASN A 104 1.63 -4.12 21.51
N ALA A 105 2.53 -3.13 21.59
CA ALA A 105 3.96 -3.36 21.73
C ALA A 105 4.34 -4.16 22.98
N LYS A 106 3.63 -3.92 24.08
CA LYS A 106 3.84 -4.59 25.36
C LYS A 106 3.67 -6.10 25.29
N ASN A 107 2.89 -6.61 24.34
CA ASN A 107 2.65 -8.04 24.16
C ASN A 107 3.73 -8.74 23.33
N HIS A 108 4.50 -7.98 22.55
CA HIS A 108 5.47 -8.53 21.58
C HIS A 108 6.92 -8.29 21.95
N ILE A 109 7.19 -7.34 22.83
CA ILE A 109 8.55 -7.04 23.31
C ILE A 109 8.66 -7.44 24.77
N HIS A 110 9.67 -8.22 25.10
CA HIS A 110 9.99 -8.66 26.45
C HIS A 110 11.29 -8.02 26.96
N ALA A 111 11.54 -8.14 28.27
CA ALA A 111 12.77 -7.62 28.85
C ALA A 111 13.98 -8.44 28.36
N ASP A 112 15.13 -7.77 28.23
CA ASP A 112 16.40 -8.33 27.78
C ASP A 112 16.41 -8.90 26.34
N GLU A 113 15.38 -8.60 25.54
CA GLU A 113 15.36 -8.90 24.11
C GLU A 113 16.24 -7.91 23.31
N ILE A 114 16.69 -8.36 22.14
CA ILE A 114 17.41 -7.53 21.17
C ILE A 114 16.55 -7.39 19.93
N VAL A 115 16.09 -6.18 19.66
CA VAL A 115 15.25 -5.85 18.50
C VAL A 115 16.11 -5.20 17.42
N LEU A 116 16.13 -5.79 16.22
CA LEU A 116 16.79 -5.21 15.04
C LEU A 116 15.77 -4.47 14.18
N THR A 117 16.05 -3.21 13.86
CA THR A 117 15.27 -2.40 12.92
C THR A 117 16.17 -1.85 11.82
N ILE A 118 15.56 -1.37 10.73
CA ILE A 118 16.27 -0.78 9.60
C ILE A 118 15.64 0.57 9.25
N GLY A 119 16.48 1.59 9.11
CA GLY A 119 16.07 2.95 8.75
C GLY A 119 15.22 3.66 9.80
N TYR A 120 14.60 4.76 9.40
CA TYR A 120 13.70 5.54 10.24
C TYR A 120 12.24 5.25 9.88
N SER A 121 11.44 4.87 10.88
CA SER A 121 9.99 4.70 10.76
C SER A 121 9.31 5.21 12.02
N ARG A 122 8.44 6.22 11.87
CA ARG A 122 7.67 6.80 12.97
C ARG A 122 6.82 5.76 13.70
N THR A 123 6.19 4.84 12.97
CA THR A 123 5.38 3.76 13.56
C THR A 123 6.20 2.87 14.46
N VAL A 124 7.42 2.50 14.02
CA VAL A 124 8.32 1.64 14.79
C VAL A 124 8.87 2.40 16.00
N GLU A 125 9.18 3.69 15.84
CA GLU A 125 9.60 4.55 16.94
C GLU A 125 8.54 4.62 18.07
N GLU A 126 7.28 4.90 17.73
CA GLU A 126 6.19 4.95 18.72
C GLU A 126 5.93 3.56 19.34
N PHE A 127 6.03 2.48 18.56
CA PHE A 127 5.90 1.10 19.04
C PHE A 127 6.98 0.73 20.07
N LEU A 128 8.25 1.02 19.77
CA LEU A 128 9.35 0.73 20.67
C LEU A 128 9.28 1.60 21.93
N LYS A 129 8.94 2.89 21.80
CA LYS A 129 8.73 3.78 22.96
C LYS A 129 7.63 3.27 23.88
N ALA A 130 6.51 2.79 23.32
CA ALA A 130 5.41 2.24 24.10
C ALA A 130 5.80 1.00 24.92
N ALA A 131 6.67 0.13 24.39
CA ALA A 131 7.22 -1.00 25.15
C ALA A 131 8.29 -0.57 26.18
N ALA A 132 9.10 0.44 25.84
CA ALA A 132 10.21 0.92 26.67
C ALA A 132 9.76 1.57 27.99
N HIS A 133 8.50 1.99 28.07
CA HIS A 133 7.92 2.49 29.33
C HIS A 133 7.91 1.45 30.46
N ASP A 134 7.68 0.17 30.12
CA ASP A 134 7.50 -0.89 31.11
C ASP A 134 8.71 -1.83 31.20
N LYS A 135 9.47 -1.97 30.10
CA LYS A 135 10.46 -3.02 29.93
C LYS A 135 11.77 -2.45 29.39
N LYS A 136 12.89 -3.01 29.85
CA LYS A 136 14.23 -2.72 29.33
C LYS A 136 14.60 -3.77 28.29
N PHE A 137 14.91 -3.33 27.08
CA PHE A 137 15.36 -4.17 25.97
C PHE A 137 16.36 -3.35 25.15
N THR A 138 17.07 -3.99 24.23
CA THR A 138 18.07 -3.31 23.40
C THR A 138 17.57 -3.18 21.97
N VAL A 139 17.71 -1.99 21.37
CA VAL A 139 17.38 -1.78 19.96
C VAL A 139 18.64 -1.53 19.14
N ILE A 140 18.81 -2.30 18.07
CA ILE A 140 19.84 -2.08 17.05
C ILE A 140 19.17 -1.49 15.82
N VAL A 141 19.59 -0.30 15.40
CA VAL A 141 19.07 0.36 14.20
C VAL A 141 20.13 0.30 13.09
N ALA A 142 19.86 -0.51 12.07
CA ALA A 142 20.68 -0.57 10.87
C ALA A 142 20.36 0.61 9.93
N GLU A 143 21.40 1.31 9.46
CA GLU A 143 21.24 2.39 8.50
C GLU A 143 20.91 1.88 7.08
N THR A 144 20.24 2.72 6.28
CA THR A 144 19.78 2.38 4.91
C THR A 144 20.72 2.90 3.83
N ALA A 145 22.03 2.67 3.93
CA ALA A 145 22.96 3.07 2.85
C ALA A 145 22.62 2.32 1.53
N PRO A 146 22.71 2.99 0.34
CA PRO A 146 23.22 4.34 0.09
C PRO A 146 22.20 5.48 0.28
N SER A 147 20.91 5.16 0.41
CA SER A 147 19.83 6.11 0.68
C SER A 147 19.79 6.45 2.18
N TYR A 148 20.83 7.13 2.65
CA TYR A 148 20.85 7.69 4.00
C TYR A 148 19.84 8.84 4.06
N ILE A 149 18.70 8.60 4.71
CA ILE A 149 17.82 9.66 5.18
C ILE A 149 18.43 10.20 6.48
N PRO A 150 18.98 11.42 6.51
CA PRO A 150 19.51 12.00 7.74
C PRO A 150 18.38 12.09 8.75
N PHE A 151 18.60 11.58 9.96
CA PHE A 151 17.67 11.78 11.07
C PHE A 151 17.43 13.29 11.25
N PRO A 152 16.19 13.79 11.17
CA PRO A 152 15.92 15.23 11.21
C PRO A 152 16.08 15.85 12.61
N HIS A 153 16.56 15.12 13.64
CA HIS A 153 16.71 15.63 15.00
C HIS A 153 18.01 15.17 15.68
N PRO A 154 18.70 16.05 16.44
CA PRO A 154 19.92 15.71 17.16
C PRO A 154 19.58 15.09 18.50
N PHE A 155 18.99 13.89 18.53
CA PHE A 155 18.80 13.17 19.79
C PHE A 155 19.26 11.72 19.65
N HIS A 156 20.51 11.56 20.04
CA HIS A 156 21.09 10.30 20.48
C HIS A 156 20.30 9.83 21.70
N THR A 157 19.28 9.01 21.50
CA THR A 157 18.73 8.16 22.55
C THR A 157 18.64 6.76 21.98
N ILE A 158 19.71 6.01 22.25
CA ILE A 158 19.64 4.56 22.34
C ILE A 158 18.55 4.28 23.39
N ILE A 159 17.43 3.76 22.92
CA ILE A 159 16.43 3.07 23.75
C ILE A 159 16.96 1.69 24.09
#